data_AF-A0A956VMP2-F1
#
_entry.id   AF-A0A956VMP2-F1
#
_cell.length_a   1.000
_cell.length_b   1.000
_cell.length_c   1.000
_cell.angle_alpha   90.00
_cell.angle_beta   90.00
_cell.angle_gamma   90.00
#
_symmetry.space_group_name_H-M   'P 1'
#
loop_
_entity.id
_entity.type
_entity.pdbx_description
1 polymer ?
#
loop_
_entity_poly.entity_id
_entity_poly.type
_entity_poly.pdbx_seq_one_letter_code
_entity_poly.pdbx_strand_id
1 'polypeptide(L)'
;MIYDTISYELADGIATITLNRPEVMNALNTQMRAEITDAMRTAGREARVVVLTGTGRAFCSGQDLGDRANASNLDLERTLRDEYLPMLHSVYDCP
;
A
#
# COMPACT_ATOMS: atom_id res chain seq x y z
N MET A 1 -13.26 -3.21 -2.54
CA MET A 1 -12.55 -4.45 -2.15
C MET A 1 -12.63 -4.61 -0.63
N ILE A 2 -12.57 -5.82 -0.08
CA ILE A 2 -12.30 -6.03 1.36
C ILE A 2 -10.77 -6.10 1.48
N TYR A 3 -10.19 -5.29 2.36
CA TYR A 3 -8.74 -5.20 2.55
C TYR A 3 -8.32 -5.97 3.81
N ASP A 4 -7.20 -6.70 3.74
CA ASP A 4 -6.65 -7.42 4.90
C ASP A 4 -5.44 -6.71 5.50
N THR A 5 -4.66 -5.97 4.69
CA THR A 5 -3.39 -5.35 5.12
C THR A 5 -3.47 -3.84 5.24
N ILE A 6 -4.53 -3.22 4.73
CA ILE A 6 -4.84 -1.80 4.95
C ILE A 6 -6.27 -1.63 5.48
N SER A 7 -6.58 -0.46 6.02
CA SER A 7 -7.97 0.00 6.16
C SER A 7 -8.21 1.23 5.27
N TYR A 8 -9.48 1.42 4.88
CA TYR A 8 -9.94 2.54 4.07
C TYR A 8 -11.17 3.16 4.72
N GLU A 9 -11.14 4.47 4.94
CA GLU A 9 -12.26 5.25 5.45
C GLU A 9 -12.45 6.49 4.57
N LEU A 10 -13.69 6.80 4.20
CA LEU A 10 -14.05 8.01 3.47
C LEU A 10 -15.02 8.84 4.31
N ALA A 11 -14.58 10.01 4.77
CA ALA A 11 -15.39 10.93 5.56
C ALA A 11 -15.10 12.38 5.15
N ASP A 12 -16.15 13.20 5.00
CA ASP A 12 -16.05 14.63 4.68
C ASP A 12 -15.18 14.96 3.45
N GLY A 13 -15.15 14.06 2.46
CA GLY A 13 -14.34 14.20 1.26
C GLY A 13 -12.86 13.88 1.44
N ILE A 14 -12.47 13.27 2.57
CA ILE A 14 -11.12 12.82 2.87
C ILE A 14 -11.12 11.28 2.90
N ALA A 15 -10.32 10.68 2.02
CA ALA A 15 -10.04 9.24 2.09
C ALA A 15 -8.80 9.02 2.96
N THR A 16 -8.96 8.28 4.07
CA THR A 16 -7.86 7.86 4.93
C THR A 16 -7.53 6.40 4.68
N ILE A 17 -6.34 6.14 4.16
CA ILE A 17 -5.78 4.81 3.95
C ILE A 17 -4.76 4.55 5.05
N THR A 18 -4.99 3.53 5.87
CA THR A 18 -4.08 3.18 6.97
C THR A 18 -3.42 1.83 6.73
N LEU A 19 -2.09 1.80 6.64
CA LEU A 19 -1.29 0.58 6.59
C LEU A 19 -1.45 -0.18 7.91
N ASN A 20 -1.81 -1.46 7.85
CA ASN A 20 -2.24 -2.23 9.02
C ASN A 20 -1.49 -3.57 9.18
N ARG A 21 -0.15 -3.48 9.22
CA ARG A 21 0.76 -4.58 9.58
C ARG A 21 1.76 -4.14 10.65
N PRO A 22 1.28 -3.66 11.82
CA PRO A 22 2.13 -2.99 12.81
C PRO A 22 3.22 -3.90 13.40
N GLU A 23 3.00 -5.21 13.43
CA GLU A 23 3.92 -6.24 13.91
C GLU A 23 5.22 -6.32 13.09
N VAL A 24 5.18 -5.91 11.83
CA VAL A 24 6.36 -5.81 10.94
C VAL A 24 6.65 -4.35 10.54
N MET A 25 6.18 -3.38 11.34
CA MET A 25 6.32 -1.95 11.07
C MET A 25 5.78 -1.55 9.68
N ASN A 26 4.65 -2.13 9.29
CA ASN A 26 3.98 -1.89 8.02
C ASN A 26 4.87 -2.14 6.79
N ALA A 27 5.72 -3.19 6.85
CA ALA A 27 6.49 -3.63 5.71
C ALA A 27 5.56 -4.03 4.54
N LEU A 28 5.96 -3.69 3.31
CA LEU A 28 5.18 -3.94 2.11
C LEU A 28 5.37 -5.39 1.66
N ASN A 29 4.33 -6.21 1.81
CA ASN A 29 4.20 -7.49 1.14
C ASN A 29 3.46 -7.33 -0.21
N THR A 30 3.34 -8.44 -0.94
CA THR A 30 2.67 -8.44 -2.26
C THR A 30 1.22 -7.95 -2.16
N GLN A 31 0.50 -8.40 -1.13
CA GLN A 31 -0.89 -8.05 -0.93
C GLN A 31 -1.07 -6.55 -0.64
N MET A 32 -0.28 -5.99 0.27
CA MET A 32 -0.38 -4.58 0.64
C MET A 32 -0.10 -3.64 -0.52
N ARG A 33 0.86 -3.97 -1.41
CA ARG A 33 1.08 -3.18 -2.64
C ARG A 33 -0.15 -3.16 -3.55
N ALA A 34 -0.80 -4.32 -3.73
CA ALA A 34 -2.01 -4.43 -4.53
C ALA A 34 -3.19 -3.66 -3.90
N GLU A 35 -3.37 -3.79 -2.58
CA GLU A 35 -4.45 -3.10 -1.85
C GLU A 35 -4.25 -1.58 -1.84
N ILE A 36 -3.02 -1.08 -1.65
CA ILE A 36 -2.73 0.37 -1.76
C ILE A 36 -3.09 0.88 -3.16
N THR A 37 -2.75 0.10 -4.20
CA THR A 37 -3.05 0.48 -5.60
C THR A 37 -4.56 0.61 -5.84
N ASP A 38 -5.35 -0.35 -5.35
CA ASP A 38 -6.81 -0.33 -5.46
C ASP A 38 -7.42 0.83 -4.67
N ALA A 39 -6.95 1.03 -3.43
CA ALA A 39 -7.43 2.09 -2.54
C ALA A 39 -7.14 3.49 -3.07
N MET A 40 -5.94 3.73 -3.62
CA MET A 40 -5.58 5.03 -4.21
C MET A 40 -6.43 5.36 -5.44
N ARG A 41 -6.67 4.37 -6.32
CA ARG A 41 -7.55 4.55 -7.49
C ARG A 41 -9.00 4.82 -7.10
N THR A 42 -9.47 4.17 -6.05
CA THR A 42 -10.81 4.41 -5.49
C THR A 42 -10.89 5.82 -4.90
N ALA A 43 -9.92 6.19 -4.07
CA ALA A 43 -9.84 7.50 -3.44
C ALA A 43 -9.81 8.65 -4.46
N GLY A 44 -9.02 8.53 -5.53
CA GLY A 44 -8.95 9.54 -6.59
C GLY A 44 -10.28 9.78 -7.34
N ARG A 45 -11.26 8.88 -7.22
CA ARG A 45 -12.58 9.06 -7.83
C ARG A 45 -13.60 9.68 -6.87
N GLU A 46 -13.38 9.56 -5.57
CA GLU A 46 -14.41 9.77 -4.55
C GLU A 46 -14.04 10.87 -3.54
N ALA A 47 -12.76 11.10 -3.31
CA ALA A 47 -12.23 12.03 -2.31
C ALA A 47 -11.59 13.27 -2.95
N ARG A 48 -11.51 14.35 -2.17
CA ARG A 48 -10.77 15.58 -2.51
C ARG A 48 -9.35 15.56 -1.97
N VAL A 49 -9.10 14.77 -0.92
CA VAL A 49 -7.81 14.62 -0.25
C VAL A 49 -7.64 13.17 0.13
N VAL A 50 -6.42 12.65 -0.06
CA VAL A 50 -6.04 11.32 0.41
C VAL A 50 -5.00 11.46 1.51
N VAL A 51 -5.24 10.81 2.64
CA VAL A 51 -4.28 10.67 3.73
C VAL A 51 -3.81 9.22 3.73
N LEU A 52 -2.50 9.01 3.50
CA LEU A 52 -1.87 7.71 3.67
C LEU A 52 -1.06 7.73 4.97
N THR A 53 -1.39 6.84 5.90
CA THR A 53 -0.71 6.72 7.20
C THR A 53 -0.55 5.25 7.60
N GLY A 54 0.10 4.95 8.74
CA GLY A 54 0.31 3.58 9.23
C GLY A 54 -0.15 3.41 10.68
N THR A 55 -0.56 2.20 11.05
CA THR A 55 -0.84 1.86 12.45
C THR A 55 0.45 1.61 13.23
N GLY A 56 0.37 1.79 14.55
CA GLY A 56 1.46 1.47 15.46
C GLY A 56 2.60 2.48 15.42
N ARG A 57 3.85 1.99 15.55
CA ARG A 57 5.02 2.82 15.85
C ARG A 57 5.71 3.44 14.64
N ALA A 58 5.31 3.06 13.42
CA ALA A 58 6.00 3.44 12.19
C ALA A 58 5.00 3.62 11.06
N PHE A 59 5.32 4.50 10.11
CA PHE A 59 4.56 4.61 8.87
C PHE A 59 4.70 3.35 8.03
N CYS A 60 5.91 3.07 7.54
CA CYS A 60 6.27 1.91 6.72
C CYS A 60 7.78 1.67 6.81
N SER A 61 8.22 0.43 6.99
CA SER A 61 9.63 0.03 7.05
C SER A 61 10.26 -0.32 5.69
N GLY A 62 9.48 -0.26 4.60
CA GLY A 62 9.92 -0.57 3.24
C GLY A 62 9.47 -1.96 2.77
N GLN A 63 10.26 -2.61 1.90
CA GLN A 63 9.97 -3.96 1.42
C GLN A 63 9.98 -4.97 2.56
N ASP A 64 8.96 -5.83 2.61
CA ASP A 64 8.97 -6.99 3.49
C ASP A 64 9.95 -8.04 2.95
N LEU A 65 11.08 -8.19 3.64
CA LEU A 65 12.10 -9.19 3.33
C LEU A 65 11.79 -10.56 3.96
N GLY A 66 10.79 -10.64 4.85
CA GLY A 66 10.30 -11.88 5.45
C GLY A 66 9.16 -12.53 4.66
N ASP A 67 8.48 -11.78 3.78
CA ASP A 67 7.31 -12.22 3.00
C ASP A 67 7.59 -13.33 1.98
N ARG A 68 8.85 -13.58 1.60
CA ARG A 68 9.22 -14.67 0.69
C ARG A 68 10.59 -15.25 1.00
N ALA A 69 10.64 -16.58 1.06
CA ALA A 69 11.82 -17.41 1.19
C ALA A 69 12.97 -16.97 0.24
N ASN A 70 14.19 -16.96 0.78
CA ASN A 70 15.48 -16.75 0.10
C ASN A 70 15.53 -15.59 -0.91
N ALA A 71 16.19 -14.51 -0.51
CA ALA A 71 16.52 -13.36 -1.37
C ALA A 71 17.15 -13.74 -2.73
N SER A 72 17.74 -14.94 -2.85
CA SER A 72 18.32 -15.47 -4.10
C SER A 72 17.29 -15.87 -5.17
N ASN A 73 16.02 -16.06 -4.82
CA ASN A 73 14.95 -16.45 -5.75
C ASN A 73 13.91 -15.34 -5.98
N LEU A 74 14.14 -14.13 -5.47
CA LEU A 74 13.23 -13.02 -5.67
C LEU A 74 13.45 -12.43 -7.07
N ASP A 75 12.43 -12.53 -7.92
CA ASP A 75 12.39 -11.82 -9.20
C ASP A 75 12.12 -10.32 -8.94
N LEU A 76 13.19 -9.60 -8.61
CA LEU A 76 13.13 -8.19 -8.25
C LEU A 76 12.63 -7.32 -9.41
N GLU A 77 13.00 -7.66 -10.64
CA GLU A 77 12.54 -6.92 -11.82
C GLU A 77 11.02 -7.00 -11.94
N ARG A 78 10.46 -8.21 -11.82
CA ARG A 78 9.02 -8.41 -11.81
C ARG A 78 8.34 -7.66 -10.66
N THR A 79 8.88 -7.77 -9.43
CA THR A 79 8.29 -7.05 -8.28
C THR A 79 8.29 -5.54 -8.48
N LEU A 80 9.37 -4.97 -9.03
CA LEU A 80 9.41 -3.55 -9.35
C LEU A 80 8.39 -3.18 -10.43
N ARG A 81 8.37 -3.94 -11.53
CA ARG A 81 7.54 -3.67 -12.71
C ARG A 81 6.04 -3.84 -12.46
N ASP A 82 5.67 -4.94 -11.79
CA ASP A 82 4.28 -5.39 -11.71
C ASP A 82 3.62 -4.99 -10.39
N GLU A 83 4.39 -4.70 -9.34
CA GLU A 83 3.85 -4.40 -8.01
C GLU A 83 4.17 -2.95 -7.57
N TYR A 84 5.44 -2.53 -7.61
CA TYR A 84 5.81 -1.18 -7.15
C TYR A 84 5.43 -0.06 -8.13
N LEU A 85 5.77 -0.19 -9.41
CA LEU A 85 5.49 0.88 -10.38
C LEU A 85 4.00 1.22 -10.47
N PRO A 86 3.07 0.23 -10.57
CA PRO A 86 1.64 0.54 -10.60
C PRO A 86 1.15 1.21 -9.32
N MET A 87 1.65 0.79 -8.15
CA MET A 87 1.34 1.40 -6.87
C MET A 87 1.82 2.86 -6.83
N LEU A 88 3.07 3.13 -7.23
CA LEU A 88 3.61 4.48 -7.24
C LEU A 88 2.88 5.39 -8.23
N HIS A 89 2.54 4.90 -9.43
CA HIS A 89 1.72 5.67 -10.38
C HIS A 89 0.32 5.96 -9.82
N SER A 90 -0.30 5.03 -9.09
CA SER A 90 -1.61 5.30 -8.47
C SER A 90 -1.58 6.44 -7.44
N VAL A 91 -0.42 6.68 -6.81
CA VAL A 91 -0.20 7.79 -5.89
C VAL A 91 0.15 9.06 -6.66
N TYR A 92 1.10 8.98 -7.59
CA TYR A 92 1.64 10.14 -8.31
C TYR A 92 0.62 10.75 -9.28
N ASP A 93 -0.16 9.91 -9.95
CA ASP A 93 -1.18 10.31 -10.93
C ASP A 93 -2.58 10.41 -10.29
N CYS A 94 -2.68 10.42 -8.95
CA CYS A 94 -3.96 10.61 -8.27
C CYS A 94 -4.52 12.00 -8.66
N PRO A 95 -5.75 12.07 -9.21
CA PRO A 95 -6.33 13.31 -9.75
C PRO A 95 -6.75 14.32 -8.66
#